data_AF-A0A6I1ZEK8-F1
#
_entry.id   AF-A0A6I1ZEK8-F1
#
_cell.length_a   1.000
_cell.length_b   1.000
_cell.length_c   1.000
_cell.angle_alpha   90.00
_cell.angle_beta   90.00
_cell.angle_gamma   90.00
#
_symmetry.space_group_name_H-M   'P 1'
#
loop_
_entity.id
_entity.type
_entity.pdbx_description
1 polymer ?
#
loop_
_entity_poly.entity_id
_entity_poly.type
_entity_poly.pdbx_seq_one_letter_code
_entity_poly.pdbx_strand_id
1 'polypeptide(L)'
;MTHDLVAALGPLLTAEASAEAYAAGSEPGDLEQAVWLRLLERLETEGPPPDPQGWLRRAVRAEARRSRRTTRRERPYGAEPADDARTDPESHVLTAARHRALREAVRRLPGRCPRLIEALLSPKDLTYREIAGELGISQGSLGPERSRCLGCLRRLLAPEVAAREVRG
;
A
#
# COMPACT_ATOMS: atom_id res chain seq x y z
N MET A 1 28.34 -6.28 41.16
CA MET A 1 27.46 -5.13 41.47
C MET A 1 26.29 -5.00 40.51
N THR A 2 26.48 -4.72 39.21
CA THR A 2 25.36 -4.60 38.25
C THR A 2 24.61 -5.91 38.06
N HIS A 3 25.33 -7.03 37.91
CA HIS A 3 24.73 -8.36 37.80
C HIS A 3 23.92 -8.76 39.04
N ASP A 4 24.42 -8.47 40.24
CA ASP A 4 23.74 -8.80 41.51
C ASP A 4 22.46 -7.97 41.69
N LEU A 5 22.47 -6.71 41.26
CA LEU A 5 21.31 -5.85 41.29
C LEU A 5 20.22 -6.33 40.33
N VAL A 6 20.59 -6.73 39.10
CA VAL A 6 19.65 -7.27 38.11
C VAL A 6 19.04 -8.58 38.61
N ALA A 7 19.86 -9.49 39.15
CA ALA A 7 19.38 -10.74 39.72
C ALA A 7 18.41 -10.53 40.89
N ALA A 8 18.68 -9.54 41.76
CA ALA A 8 17.81 -9.21 42.89
C ALA A 8 16.48 -8.55 42.48
N LEU A 9 16.50 -7.72 41.43
CA LEU A 9 15.32 -6.99 40.97
C LEU A 9 14.44 -7.80 40.02
N GLY A 10 14.97 -8.82 39.35
CA GLY A 10 14.25 -9.59 38.34
C GLY A 10 12.91 -10.14 38.79
N PRO A 11 12.83 -10.91 39.89
CA PRO A 11 11.55 -11.43 40.38
C PRO A 11 10.53 -10.34 40.72
N LEU A 12 10.99 -9.20 41.26
CA LEU A 12 10.13 -8.06 41.55
C LEU A 12 9.63 -7.40 40.26
N LEU A 13 10.49 -7.27 39.25
CA LEU A 13 10.11 -6.70 37.97
C LEU A 13 9.03 -7.53 37.29
N THR A 14 9.25 -8.84 37.19
CA THR A 14 8.28 -9.76 36.58
C THR A 14 6.93 -9.70 37.30
N ALA A 15 6.92 -9.65 38.63
CA ALA A 15 5.69 -9.53 39.42
C ALA A 15 4.96 -8.20 39.16
N GLU A 16 5.67 -7.07 39.21
CA GLU A 16 5.08 -5.73 38.99
C GLU A 16 4.61 -5.53 37.55
N ALA A 17 5.40 -5.99 36.56
CA ALA A 17 5.05 -5.92 35.15
C ALA A 17 3.81 -6.75 34.86
N SER A 18 3.75 -7.99 35.38
CA SER A 18 2.57 -8.86 35.23
C SER A 18 1.31 -8.22 35.84
N ALA A 19 1.43 -7.59 37.01
CA ALA A 19 0.30 -6.94 37.68
C ALA A 19 -0.21 -5.70 36.91
N GLU A 20 0.68 -4.91 36.32
CA GLU A 20 0.32 -3.64 35.65
C GLU A 20 -0.08 -3.82 34.17
N ALA A 21 0.43 -4.88 33.51
CA ALA A 21 0.23 -5.17 32.09
C ALA A 21 -1.24 -5.32 31.69
N TYR A 22 -2.03 -6.09 32.45
CA TYR A 22 -3.42 -6.36 32.12
C TYR A 22 -4.25 -5.07 32.02
N ALA A 23 -4.18 -4.23 33.05
CA ALA A 23 -4.92 -2.98 33.05
C ALA A 23 -4.35 -1.97 32.04
N ALA A 24 -3.11 -2.18 31.57
CA ALA A 24 -2.47 -1.37 30.55
C ALA A 24 -2.79 -1.77 29.11
N GLY A 25 -3.38 -2.94 28.88
CA GLY A 25 -3.53 -3.50 27.54
C GLY A 25 -2.17 -3.70 26.88
N SER A 26 -1.17 -4.11 27.65
CA SER A 26 0.22 -4.31 27.21
C SER A 26 0.69 -5.70 27.62
N GLU A 27 1.71 -6.22 26.95
CA GLU A 27 2.33 -7.47 27.36
C GLU A 27 3.29 -7.22 28.55
N PRO A 28 3.33 -8.10 29.57
CA PRO A 28 4.27 -7.98 30.68
C PRO A 28 5.72 -7.86 30.22
N GLY A 29 6.13 -8.67 29.23
CA GLY A 29 7.49 -8.67 28.70
C GLY A 29 7.95 -7.32 28.15
N ASP A 30 7.05 -6.57 27.51
CA ASP A 30 7.36 -5.22 26.99
C ASP A 30 7.63 -4.23 28.12
N LEU A 31 6.86 -4.32 29.20
CA LEU A 31 7.08 -3.50 30.40
C LEU A 31 8.39 -3.87 31.10
N GLU A 32 8.70 -5.17 31.21
CA GLU A 32 9.97 -5.64 31.77
C GLU A 32 11.15 -5.12 30.95
N GLN A 33 11.12 -5.30 29.64
CA GLN A 33 12.16 -4.83 28.73
C GLN A 33 12.38 -3.32 28.84
N ALA A 34 11.31 -2.53 28.79
CA ALA A 34 11.40 -1.07 28.87
C ALA A 34 11.95 -0.59 30.21
N VAL A 35 11.60 -1.24 31.32
CA VAL A 35 12.13 -0.89 32.65
C VAL A 35 13.59 -1.32 32.79
N TRP A 36 13.99 -2.47 32.23
CA TRP A 36 15.39 -2.86 32.19
C TRP A 36 16.25 -1.89 31.39
N LEU A 37 15.78 -1.45 30.22
CA LEU A 37 16.48 -0.46 29.43
C LEU A 37 16.69 0.84 30.21
N ARG A 38 15.64 1.33 30.88
CA ARG A 38 15.75 2.52 31.74
C ARG A 38 16.69 2.33 32.92
N LEU A 39 16.79 1.13 33.48
CA LEU A 39 17.75 0.84 34.55
C LEU A 39 19.17 0.86 34.00
N LEU A 40 19.40 0.26 32.83
CA LEU A 40 20.71 0.25 32.16
C LEU A 40 21.20 1.68 31.88
N GLU A 41 20.36 2.49 31.22
CA GLU A 41 20.66 3.90 30.91
C GLU A 41 20.97 4.73 32.17
N ARG A 42 20.20 4.49 33.24
CA ARG A 42 20.42 5.14 34.54
C ARG A 42 21.76 4.71 35.14
N LEU A 43 22.08 3.42 35.12
CA LEU A 43 23.32 2.90 35.70
C LEU A 43 24.56 3.48 35.01
N GLU A 44 24.49 3.71 33.70
CA GLU A 44 25.57 4.34 32.92
C GLU A 44 25.75 5.83 33.23
N THR A 45 24.69 6.54 33.59
CA THR A 45 24.69 8.01 33.73
C THR A 45 24.72 8.49 35.18
N GLU A 46 23.92 7.87 36.05
CA GLU A 46 23.68 8.28 37.44
C GLU A 46 24.10 7.21 38.46
N GLY A 47 24.41 5.99 38.01
CA GLY A 47 24.67 4.84 38.88
C GLY A 47 23.40 4.26 39.52
N PRO A 48 23.55 3.32 40.49
CA PRO A 48 22.42 2.61 41.06
C PRO A 48 21.49 3.55 41.85
N PRO A 49 20.16 3.42 41.72
CA PRO A 49 19.23 4.19 42.52
C PRO A 49 19.41 3.89 44.03
N PRO A 50 19.24 4.90 44.91
CA PRO A 50 19.38 4.72 46.35
C PRO A 50 18.33 3.76 46.96
N ASP A 51 17.16 3.69 46.32
CA ASP A 51 16.10 2.71 46.61
C ASP A 51 15.72 2.00 45.29
N PRO A 52 16.41 0.89 44.94
CA PRO A 52 16.17 0.21 43.69
C PRO A 52 14.78 -0.39 43.54
N GLN A 53 14.21 -0.93 44.62
CA GLN A 53 12.89 -1.55 44.58
C GLN A 53 11.78 -0.51 44.40
N GLY A 54 11.82 0.60 45.16
CA GLY A 54 10.84 1.65 44.99
C GLY A 54 11.03 2.43 43.68
N TRP A 55 12.27 2.59 43.20
CA TRP A 55 12.52 3.12 41.85
C TRP A 55 11.87 2.24 40.78
N LEU A 56 12.05 0.92 40.88
CA LEU A 56 11.53 -0.05 39.92
C LEU A 56 9.99 -0.02 39.86
N ARG A 57 9.32 -0.07 41.02
CA ARG A 57 7.83 0.04 41.07
C ARG A 57 7.33 1.32 40.42
N ARG A 58 8.03 2.46 40.64
CA ARG A 58 7.69 3.74 39.98
C ARG A 58 7.96 3.68 38.47
N ALA A 59 9.03 3.02 38.05
CA ALA A 59 9.38 2.86 36.64
C ALA A 59 8.33 2.04 35.89
N VAL A 60 7.91 0.89 36.43
CA VAL A 60 6.84 0.03 35.88
C VAL A 60 5.54 0.81 35.73
N ARG A 61 5.08 1.49 36.80
CA ARG A 61 3.86 2.32 36.74
C ARG A 61 3.93 3.45 35.71
N ALA A 62 5.11 4.05 35.55
CA ALA A 62 5.30 5.08 34.53
C ALA A 62 5.21 4.50 33.12
N GLU A 63 5.76 3.31 32.89
CA GLU A 63 5.72 2.63 31.60
C GLU A 63 4.31 2.12 31.26
N ALA A 64 3.62 1.50 32.20
CA ALA A 64 2.24 1.07 32.05
C ALA A 64 1.32 2.25 31.68
N ARG A 65 1.51 3.42 32.32
CA ARG A 65 0.77 4.64 31.94
C ARG A 65 1.15 5.19 30.58
N ARG A 66 2.41 5.05 30.16
CA ARG A 66 2.86 5.46 28.83
C ARG A 66 2.22 4.57 27.78
N SER A 67 2.36 3.26 27.92
CA SER A 67 1.78 2.27 27.02
C SER A 67 0.27 2.47 26.82
N ARG A 68 -0.50 2.62 27.91
CA ARG A 68 -1.94 2.96 27.85
C ARG A 68 -2.25 4.19 27.01
N ARG A 69 -1.43 5.24 27.11
CA ARG A 69 -1.64 6.48 26.34
C ARG A 69 -1.31 6.27 24.87
N THR A 70 -0.30 5.47 24.56
CA THR A 70 0.09 5.14 23.19
C THR A 70 -0.95 4.25 22.53
N THR A 71 -1.35 3.14 23.16
CA THR A 71 -2.38 2.21 22.64
C THR A 71 -3.72 2.92 22.40
N ARG A 72 -4.11 3.88 23.25
CA ARG A 72 -5.32 4.70 23.02
C ARG A 72 -5.26 5.58 21.76
N ARG A 73 -4.05 5.88 21.28
CA ARG A 73 -3.81 6.69 20.07
C ARG A 73 -3.52 5.83 18.84
N GLU A 74 -3.21 4.55 19.04
CA GLU A 74 -2.99 3.60 17.96
C GLU A 74 -4.32 3.10 17.41
N ARG A 75 -4.34 2.85 16.10
CA ARG A 75 -5.44 2.16 15.41
C ARG A 75 -4.88 0.86 14.86
N PRO A 76 -5.43 -0.31 15.26
CA PRO A 76 -5.03 -1.58 14.67
C PRO A 76 -5.24 -1.52 13.15
N TYR A 77 -4.23 -1.92 12.39
CA TYR A 77 -4.43 -2.19 10.96
C TYR A 77 -5.35 -3.41 10.85
N GLY A 78 -6.50 -3.25 10.17
CA GLY A 78 -7.50 -4.32 10.03
C GLY A 78 -7.07 -5.44 9.08
N ALA A 79 -6.11 -5.16 8.20
CA ALA A 79 -5.43 -6.13 7.34
C ALA A 79 -4.03 -5.59 7.05
N GLU A 80 -3.08 -6.47 6.74
CA GLU A 80 -1.84 -6.05 6.08
C GLU A 80 -2.23 -5.22 4.84
N PRO A 81 -1.53 -4.11 4.54
CA PRO A 81 -1.72 -3.42 3.28
C PRO A 81 -1.29 -4.37 2.16
N ALA A 82 -2.24 -5.15 1.66
CA ALA A 82 -2.07 -5.81 0.38
C ALA A 82 -2.01 -4.67 -0.64
N ASP A 83 -0.89 -4.60 -1.35
CA ASP A 83 -0.82 -3.79 -2.54
C ASP A 83 -1.67 -4.48 -3.60
N ASP A 84 -2.99 -4.21 -3.57
CA ASP A 84 -3.98 -4.68 -4.54
C ASP A 84 -3.57 -4.30 -5.98
N ALA A 85 -2.58 -3.41 -6.14
CA ALA A 85 -2.03 -2.95 -7.41
C ALA A 85 -0.94 -3.85 -8.00
N ARG A 86 -0.51 -4.95 -7.35
CA ARG A 86 0.34 -5.96 -8.00
C ARG A 86 -0.46 -6.77 -9.01
N THR A 87 -0.80 -6.12 -10.11
CA THR A 87 -1.17 -6.79 -11.36
C THR A 87 -0.04 -7.78 -11.66
N ASP A 88 -0.40 -9.05 -11.75
CA ASP A 88 0.53 -10.14 -12.00
C ASP A 88 1.38 -9.86 -13.28
N PRO A 89 2.70 -10.18 -13.31
CA PRO A 89 3.55 -9.95 -14.48
C PRO A 89 2.99 -10.54 -15.78
N GLU A 90 2.31 -11.69 -15.72
CA GLU A 90 1.68 -12.30 -16.90
C GLU A 90 0.55 -11.41 -17.42
N SER A 91 -0.26 -10.85 -16.51
CA SER A 91 -1.31 -9.88 -16.84
C SER A 91 -0.77 -8.61 -17.53
N HIS A 92 0.42 -8.13 -17.13
CA HIS A 92 1.09 -7.02 -17.81
C HIS A 92 1.51 -7.38 -19.24
N VAL A 93 2.13 -8.55 -19.42
CA VAL A 93 2.56 -9.04 -20.74
C VAL A 93 1.35 -9.24 -21.66
N LEU A 94 0.28 -9.84 -21.16
CA LEU A 94 -0.97 -10.04 -21.91
C LEU A 94 -1.62 -8.71 -22.29
N THR A 95 -1.62 -7.71 -21.40
CA THR A 95 -2.14 -6.37 -21.69
C THR A 95 -1.31 -5.67 -22.76
N ALA A 96 0.02 -5.72 -22.66
CA ALA A 96 0.91 -5.17 -23.69
C ALA A 96 0.71 -5.85 -25.06
N ALA A 97 0.52 -7.18 -25.07
CA ALA A 97 0.23 -7.93 -26.29
C ALA A 97 -1.13 -7.52 -26.92
N ARG A 98 -2.17 -7.36 -26.09
CA ARG A 98 -3.49 -6.86 -26.54
C ARG A 98 -3.39 -5.45 -27.12
N HIS A 99 -2.66 -4.54 -26.47
CA HIS A 99 -2.43 -3.19 -26.98
C HIS A 99 -1.69 -3.17 -28.31
N ARG A 100 -0.67 -4.02 -28.48
CA ARG A 100 0.07 -4.14 -29.75
C ARG A 100 -0.84 -4.62 -30.89
N ALA A 101 -1.62 -5.68 -30.64
CA ALA A 101 -2.59 -6.21 -31.61
C ALA A 101 -3.65 -5.17 -32.00
N LEU A 102 -4.19 -4.43 -31.02
CA LEU A 102 -5.12 -3.34 -31.28
C LEU A 102 -4.51 -2.25 -32.18
N ARG A 103 -3.29 -1.80 -31.87
CA ARG A 103 -2.62 -0.77 -32.70
C ARG A 103 -2.34 -1.27 -34.12
N GLU A 104 -2.05 -2.55 -34.29
CA GLU A 104 -1.90 -3.16 -35.62
C GLU A 104 -3.21 -3.19 -36.40
N ALA A 105 -4.30 -3.60 -35.75
CA ALA A 105 -5.63 -3.57 -36.34
C ALA A 105 -6.05 -2.14 -36.76
N VAL A 106 -5.74 -1.13 -35.93
CA VAL A 106 -6.00 0.28 -36.24
C VAL A 106 -5.28 0.75 -37.50
N ARG A 107 -4.02 0.36 -37.71
CA ARG A 107 -3.26 0.69 -38.93
C ARG A 107 -3.87 0.12 -40.21
N ARG A 108 -4.64 -0.96 -40.13
CA ARG A 108 -5.33 -1.60 -41.26
C ARG A 108 -6.70 -0.97 -41.57
N LEU A 109 -7.17 0.00 -40.78
CA LEU A 109 -8.46 0.63 -41.01
C LEU A 109 -8.48 1.46 -42.30
N PRO A 110 -9.63 1.52 -43.01
CA PRO A 110 -9.73 2.27 -44.26
C PRO A 110 -9.81 3.79 -44.04
N GLY A 111 -9.28 4.55 -45.00
CA GLY A 111 -9.43 6.00 -45.07
C GLY A 111 -8.83 6.75 -43.87
N ARG A 112 -9.57 7.70 -43.30
CA ARG A 112 -9.13 8.52 -42.16
C ARG A 112 -9.27 7.85 -40.79
N CYS A 113 -9.80 6.63 -40.74
CA CYS A 113 -10.07 5.94 -39.49
C CYS A 113 -8.84 5.62 -38.64
N PRO A 114 -7.66 5.24 -39.18
CA PRO A 114 -6.45 5.05 -38.37
C PRO A 114 -6.12 6.30 -37.55
N ARG A 115 -6.06 7.47 -38.22
CA ARG A 115 -5.74 8.76 -37.56
C ARG A 115 -6.73 9.13 -36.46
N LEU A 116 -8.03 8.91 -36.68
CA LEU A 116 -9.04 9.19 -35.67
C LEU A 116 -8.91 8.28 -34.45
N ILE A 117 -8.74 6.97 -34.65
CA ILE A 117 -8.63 6.03 -33.54
C ILE A 117 -7.31 6.22 -32.79
N GLU A 118 -6.21 6.53 -33.48
CA GLU A 118 -4.93 6.86 -32.85
C GLU A 118 -5.04 8.11 -31.97
N ALA A 119 -5.71 9.16 -32.43
CA ALA A 119 -5.95 10.36 -31.62
C ALA A 119 -6.78 10.06 -30.36
N LEU A 120 -7.80 9.20 -30.48
CA LEU A 120 -8.63 8.75 -29.35
C LEU A 120 -7.89 7.83 -28.36
N LEU A 121 -6.83 7.13 -28.81
CA LEU A 121 -6.00 6.26 -27.97
C LEU A 121 -4.74 6.97 -27.44
N SER A 122 -4.61 8.28 -27.69
CA SER A 122 -3.48 9.07 -27.25
C SER A 122 -3.43 9.16 -25.72
N PRO A 123 -2.26 8.98 -25.08
CA PRO A 123 -2.12 9.16 -23.63
C PRO A 123 -2.17 10.62 -23.19
N LYS A 124 -2.37 11.56 -24.12
CA LYS A 124 -2.46 13.00 -23.85
C LYS A 124 -3.87 13.44 -23.45
N ASP A 125 -4.84 12.53 -23.42
CA ASP A 125 -6.25 12.80 -23.07
C ASP A 125 -6.85 13.98 -23.87
N LEU A 126 -6.64 13.97 -25.19
CA LEU A 126 -7.09 15.03 -26.08
C LEU A 126 -8.61 15.21 -26.00
N THR A 127 -9.04 16.47 -25.92
CA THR A 127 -10.45 16.81 -26.02
C THR A 127 -10.97 16.61 -27.45
N TYR A 128 -12.29 16.43 -27.59
CA TYR A 128 -12.93 16.31 -28.91
C TYR A 128 -12.65 17.51 -29.83
N ARG A 129 -12.49 18.71 -29.27
CA ARG A 129 -12.15 19.91 -30.02
C ARG A 129 -10.72 19.84 -30.59
N GLU A 130 -9.77 19.38 -29.79
CA GLU A 130 -8.37 19.21 -30.21
C GLU A 130 -8.25 18.13 -31.28
N ILE A 131 -8.91 16.99 -31.10
CA ILE A 131 -8.94 15.91 -32.10
C ILE A 131 -9.56 16.41 -33.41
N ALA A 132 -10.68 17.13 -33.35
CA ALA A 132 -11.31 17.69 -34.55
C ALA A 132 -10.38 18.67 -35.28
N GLY A 133 -9.66 19.52 -34.51
CA GLY A 133 -8.66 20.44 -35.04
C GLY A 133 -7.49 19.72 -35.72
N GLU A 134 -6.90 18.71 -35.09
CA GLU A 134 -5.78 17.92 -35.64
C GLU A 134 -6.18 17.15 -36.91
N LEU A 135 -7.45 16.74 -37.01
CA LEU A 135 -7.97 16.00 -38.14
C LEU A 135 -8.55 16.89 -39.25
N GLY A 136 -8.66 18.21 -39.03
CA GLY A 136 -9.23 19.15 -39.99
C GLY A 136 -10.72 18.91 -40.26
N ILE A 137 -11.48 18.46 -39.26
CA ILE A 137 -12.92 18.20 -39.36
C ILE A 137 -13.72 19.05 -38.38
N SER A 138 -15.03 19.19 -38.61
CA SER A 138 -15.87 19.87 -37.63
C SER A 138 -16.06 19.01 -36.39
N GLN A 139 -16.10 19.63 -35.21
CA GLN A 139 -16.38 18.91 -33.95
C GLN A 139 -17.71 18.12 -34.03
N GLY A 140 -18.72 18.66 -34.71
CA GLY A 140 -20.01 17.97 -34.93
C GLY A 140 -19.90 16.70 -35.79
N SER A 141 -18.91 16.60 -36.67
CA SER A 141 -18.68 15.41 -37.51
C SER A 141 -17.91 14.29 -36.78
N LEU A 142 -17.26 14.58 -35.64
CA LEU A 142 -16.41 13.65 -34.92
C LEU A 142 -17.18 12.43 -34.38
N GLY A 143 -18.40 12.64 -33.87
CA GLY A 143 -19.25 11.57 -33.32
C GLY A 143 -19.65 10.51 -34.35
N PRO A 144 -20.30 10.90 -35.47
CA PRO A 144 -20.60 9.99 -36.58
C PRO A 144 -19.35 9.29 -37.12
N GLU A 145 -18.25 10.02 -37.25
CA GLU A 145 -16.98 9.47 -37.75
C GLU A 145 -16.38 8.42 -36.80
N ARG A 146 -16.39 8.70 -35.49
CA ARG A 146 -15.97 7.74 -34.46
C ARG A 146 -16.80 6.47 -34.51
N SER A 147 -18.12 6.58 -34.63
CA SER A 147 -19.01 5.42 -34.74
C SER A 147 -18.68 4.57 -35.96
N ARG A 148 -18.50 5.21 -37.12
CA ARG A 148 -18.10 4.56 -38.39
C ARG A 148 -16.77 3.82 -38.27
N CYS A 149 -15.76 4.48 -37.71
CA CYS A 149 -14.42 3.91 -37.57
C CYS A 149 -14.36 2.78 -36.55
N LEU A 150 -15.06 2.90 -35.42
CA LEU A 150 -15.20 1.79 -34.46
C LEU A 150 -15.96 0.61 -35.06
N GLY A 151 -16.98 0.86 -35.89
CA GLY A 151 -17.66 -0.20 -36.64
C GLY A 151 -16.74 -0.94 -37.60
N CYS A 152 -15.84 -0.24 -38.30
CA CYS A 152 -14.82 -0.86 -39.14
C CYS A 152 -13.84 -1.70 -38.32
N LEU A 153 -13.39 -1.17 -37.17
CA LEU A 153 -12.46 -1.86 -36.29
C LEU A 153 -13.06 -3.15 -35.69
N ARG A 154 -14.33 -3.11 -35.27
CA ARG A 154 -15.04 -4.31 -34.80
C ARG A 154 -15.09 -5.41 -35.85
N ARG A 155 -15.43 -5.07 -37.10
CA ARG A 155 -15.46 -6.06 -38.20
C ARG A 155 -14.09 -6.67 -38.47
N LEU A 156 -13.04 -5.86 -38.39
CA LEU A 156 -11.67 -6.28 -38.64
C LEU A 156 -11.09 -7.14 -37.50
N LEU A 157 -11.53 -6.92 -36.26
CA LEU A 157 -11.11 -7.70 -35.08
C LEU A 157 -11.97 -8.94 -34.82
N ALA A 158 -13.19 -9.03 -35.37
CA ALA A 158 -14.10 -10.15 -35.11
C ALA A 158 -13.47 -11.54 -35.32
N PRO A 159 -12.68 -11.80 -36.38
CA PRO A 159 -12.01 -13.09 -36.55
C PRO A 159 -10.96 -13.37 -35.46
N GLU A 160 -10.24 -12.34 -35.00
CA GLU A 160 -9.18 -12.46 -34.00
C GLU A 160 -9.72 -12.68 -32.57
N VAL A 161 -10.92 -12.14 -32.29
CA VAL A 161 -11.62 -12.33 -31.01
C VAL A 161 -12.27 -13.71 -30.96
N ALA A 162 -13.00 -14.11 -32.01
CA ALA A 162 -13.61 -15.43 -32.09
C ALA A 162 -12.57 -16.57 -32.02
N ALA A 163 -11.40 -16.40 -32.65
CA ALA A 163 -10.31 -17.38 -32.58
C ALA A 163 -9.62 -17.46 -31.20
N ARG A 164 -9.86 -16.51 -30.29
CA ARG A 164 -9.38 -16.56 -28.90
C ARG A 164 -10.39 -17.22 -27.97
N GLU A 165 -11.68 -16.98 -28.17
CA GLU A 165 -12.77 -17.62 -27.41
C GLU A 165 -12.81 -19.14 -27.60
N VAL A 166 -12.42 -19.66 -28.77
CA VAL A 166 -12.35 -21.11 -29.03
C VAL A 166 -11.13 -21.78 -28.35
N ARG A 167 -10.15 -21.00 -27.88
CA ARG A 167 -8.90 -21.50 -27.28
C ARG A 167 -8.80 -21.32 -25.77
N GLY A 168 -9.80 -20.69 -25.14
CA GLY A 168 -9.92 -20.54 -23.69
C GLY A 168 -11.04 -21.42 -23.17
#